data_AF-A0A921LJS4-F1
#
_entry.id   AF-A0A921LJS4-F1
#
_cell.length_a   1.000
_cell.length_b   1.000
_cell.length_c   1.000
_cell.angle_alpha   90.00
_cell.angle_beta   90.00
_cell.angle_gamma   90.00
#
_symmetry.space_group_name_H-M   'P 1'
#
loop_
_entity.id
_entity.type
_entity.pdbx_description
1 polymer ?
#
loop_
_entity_poly.entity_id
_entity_poly.type
_entity_poly.pdbx_seq_one_letter_code
_entity_poly.pdbx_strand_id
1 'polypeptide(L)' 'MKVDNVTFVEAAVKGMTKEEFINTHIKVVWLELKEVDRKKKLSEVYDAITK' A
#
# COMPACT_ATOMS: atom_id res chain seq x y z
N MET A 1 10.05 -3.81 -0.18
CA MET A 1 9.12 -4.87 0.28
C MET A 1 8.30 -5.47 -0.88
N LYS A 2 8.06 -6.78 -0.91
CA LYS A 2 7.19 -7.44 -1.92
C LYS A 2 6.01 -8.14 -1.23
N VAL A 3 4.78 -7.88 -1.68
CA VAL A 3 3.54 -8.45 -1.15
C VAL A 3 2.64 -8.85 -2.32
N ASP A 4 2.24 -10.11 -2.40
CA ASP A 4 1.38 -10.66 -3.47
C ASP A 4 1.80 -10.22 -4.88
N ASN A 5 3.08 -10.40 -5.18
CA ASN A 5 3.70 -10.00 -6.45
C ASN A 5 3.76 -8.48 -6.74
N VAL A 6 3.26 -7.63 -5.84
CA VAL A 6 3.46 -6.18 -5.89
C VAL A 6 4.75 -5.82 -5.17
N THR A 7 5.60 -5.02 -5.81
CA THR A 7 6.84 -4.52 -5.21
C THR A 7 6.65 -3.06 -4.81
N PHE A 8 6.86 -2.77 -3.54
CA PHE A 8 6.80 -1.42 -2.96
C PHE A 8 8.22 -0.91 -2.70
N VAL A 9 8.53 0.25 -3.28
CA VAL A 9 9.82 0.94 -3.12
C VAL A 9 9.83 1.68 -1.78
N GLU A 10 10.55 1.15 -0.81
CA GLU A 10 10.49 1.62 0.58
C GLU A 10 10.88 3.09 0.75
N ALA A 11 11.90 3.56 0.02
CA ALA A 11 12.31 4.97 0.06
C ALA A 11 11.18 5.91 -0.41
N ALA A 12 10.43 5.51 -1.45
CA ALA A 12 9.30 6.29 -1.93
C ALA A 12 8.14 6.26 -0.94
N VAL A 13 7.82 5.09 -0.38
CA VAL A 13 6.75 4.92 0.62
C VAL A 13 7.04 5.71 1.89
N LYS A 14 8.29 5.73 2.38
CA LYS A 14 8.72 6.54 3.53
C LYS A 14 8.68 8.05 3.27
N GLY A 15 8.67 8.46 2.00
CA GLY A 15 8.58 9.85 1.58
C GLY A 15 7.16 10.40 1.43
N MET A 16 6.14 9.56 1.61
CA MET A 16 4.72 9.95 1.50
C MET A 16 3.98 9.65 2.80
N THR A 17 2.86 10.33 3.02
CA THR A 17 1.96 10.00 4.13
C THR A 17 1.18 8.72 3.86
N LYS A 18 0.67 8.10 4.93
CA LYS A 18 -0.18 6.91 4.84
C LYS A 18 -1.43 7.13 3.98
N GLU A 19 -2.02 8.32 4.05
CA GLU A 19 -3.20 8.68 3.27
C GLU A 19 -2.87 8.79 1.77
N GLU A 20 -1.79 9.47 1.42
CA GLU A 20 -1.30 9.58 0.03
C GLU A 20 -0.93 8.22 -0.54
N PHE A 21 -0.26 7.37 0.25
CA PHE A 21 0.05 6.00 -0.13
C PHE A 21 -1.22 5.21 -0.47
N ILE A 22 -2.22 5.23 0.41
CA ILE A 22 -3.46 4.50 0.17
C ILE A 22 -4.18 5.05 -1.07
N ASN A 23 -4.38 6.37 -1.16
CA ASN A 23 -5.13 6.99 -2.25
C ASN A 23 -4.48 6.77 -3.62
N THR A 24 -3.15 6.73 -3.68
CA THR A 24 -2.41 6.49 -4.93
C THR A 24 -2.53 5.04 -5.41
N HIS A 25 -2.58 4.07 -4.49
CA HIS A 25 -2.47 2.66 -4.84
C HIS A 25 -3.81 1.90 -4.79
N ILE A 26 -4.84 2.45 -4.12
CA ILE A 26 -6.15 1.78 -3.92
C ILE A 26 -6.87 1.41 -5.22
N LYS A 27 -6.56 2.10 -6.33
CA LYS A 27 -7.12 1.85 -7.67
C LYS A 27 -6.16 1.12 -8.62
N VAL A 28 -4.98 0.72 -8.15
CA VAL A 28 -3.92 0.14 -8.98
C VAL A 28 -3.63 -1.32 -8.61
N VAL A 29 -3.66 -1.64 -7.31
CA VAL A 29 -3.27 -2.96 -6.81
C VAL A 29 -4.46 -3.72 -6.20
N TRP A 30 -4.44 -5.04 -6.32
CA TRP A 30 -5.43 -5.96 -5.72
C TRP A 30 -6.89 -5.66 -6.08
N LEU A 31 -7.13 -5.33 -7.35
CA LEU A 31 -8.45 -4.91 -7.86
C LEU A 31 -9.53 -6.00 -7.73
N GLU A 32 -9.10 -7.26 -7.59
CA GLU A 32 -9.94 -8.41 -7.29
C GLU A 32 -10.55 -8.39 -5.87
N LEU A 33 -9.94 -7.66 -4.94
CA LEU A 33 -10.46 -7.50 -3.58
C LEU A 33 -11.52 -6.41 -3.49
N LYS A 34 -12.28 -6.35 -2.40
CA LYS A 34 -13.13 -5.18 -2.13
C LYS A 34 -12.26 -4.00 -1.72
N GLU A 35 -12.74 -2.78 -1.98
CA GLU A 35 -11.99 -1.57 -1.63
C GLU A 35 -11.65 -1.47 -0.14
N VAL A 36 -12.56 -1.90 0.73
CA VAL A 36 -12.33 -1.95 2.19
C VAL A 36 -11.14 -2.85 2.53
N ASP A 37 -11.04 -4.02 1.89
CA ASP A 37 -9.96 -4.97 2.12
C ASP A 37 -8.64 -4.45 1.56
N ARG A 38 -8.67 -3.83 0.37
CA ARG A 38 -7.49 -3.16 -0.21
C ARG A 38 -6.97 -2.06 0.70
N LYS A 39 -7.86 -1.22 1.25
CA LYS A 39 -7.48 -0.11 2.14
C LYS A 39 -6.80 -0.62 3.40
N LYS A 40 -7.35 -1.67 4.02
CA LYS A 40 -6.73 -2.34 5.18
C LYS A 40 -5.35 -2.89 4.83
N LYS A 41 -5.23 -3.58 3.69
CA LYS A 41 -3.97 -4.18 3.25
C LYS A 41 -2.90 -3.15 2.93
N LEU A 42 -3.25 -2.07 2.22
CA LEU A 42 -2.35 -0.94 1.98
C LEU A 42 -1.91 -0.29 3.29
N SER A 43 -2.82 -0.14 4.25
CA SER A 43 -2.47 0.36 5.59
C SER A 43 -1.42 -0.52 6.28
N GLU A 44 -1.60 -1.84 6.26
CA GLU A 44 -0.65 -2.80 6.86
C GLU A 44 0.71 -2.78 6.16
N VAL A 45 0.74 -2.68 4.82
CA VAL A 45 1.98 -2.57 4.05
C VAL A 45 2.73 -1.28 4.39
N TYR A 46 2.03 -0.15 4.47
CA TYR A 46 2.64 1.11 4.86
C TYR A 46 3.26 1.00 6.26
N ASP A 47 2.51 0.51 7.24
CA ASP A 47 2.98 0.36 8.63
C ASP A 47 4.19 -0.59 8.73
N ALA A 48 4.23 -1.64 7.91
CA ALA A 48 5.37 -2.56 7.86
C ALA A 48 6.63 -1.92 7.27
N ILE A 49 6.48 -1.00 6.30
CA ILE A 49 7.61 -0.31 5.66
C ILE A 49 8.13 0.83 6.54
N THR A 50 7.23 1.57 7.21
CA THR A 50 7.60 2.75 8.01
C THR A 50 7.95 2.43 9.46
N LYS A 51 7.87 1.16 9.87
CA LYS A 51 8.53 0.68 11.09
C LYS A 51 10.06 0.78 10.97
#